data_AF-A0A7K3DW35-F1
#
_entry.id   AF-A0A7K3DW35-F1
#
_cell.length_a   1.000
_cell.length_b   1.000
_cell.length_c   1.000
_cell.angle_alpha   90.00
_cell.angle_beta   90.00
_cell.angle_gamma   90.00
#
_symmetry.space_group_name_H-M   'P 1'
#
loop_
_entity.id
_entity.type
_entity.pdbx_description
1 polymer ?
#
loop_
_entity_poly.entity_id
_entity_poly.type
_entity_poly.pdbx_seq_one_letter_code
_entity_poly.pdbx_strand_id
1 'polypeptide(L)'
;RTACAIPDPAQWAGPPGPGGASILVGDDGQGDVGAPEGDVPGMLPPVLAGALERFRLAARPAAVERRLAREALRRATDGGLRPVPAAARPGWFTDDDVVRAVERILWVPVAGRPLVAACGHVTECDLAPDELAAVAGLLNAGRPLLVAELTPPARNLLSVLAGFRAVERL
;
A
#
# COMPACT_ATOMS: atom_id res chain seq x y z
N ARG A 1 10.87 1.48 32.25
CA ARG A 1 9.58 0.84 31.89
C ARG A 1 8.50 1.88 32.14
N THR A 2 8.12 2.62 31.11
CA THR A 2 7.12 3.68 31.20
C THR A 2 5.99 3.22 30.28
N ALA A 3 4.82 2.94 30.87
CA ALA A 3 3.67 2.46 30.12
C ALA A 3 3.07 3.62 29.31
N CYS A 4 2.96 3.46 27.99
CA CYS A 4 2.06 4.28 27.18
C CYS A 4 0.63 3.84 27.49
N ALA A 5 -0.14 4.72 28.14
CA ALA A 5 -1.58 4.53 28.26
C ALA A 5 -2.21 4.79 26.89
N ILE A 6 -2.98 3.81 26.39
CA ILE A 6 -3.83 3.97 25.21
C ILE A 6 -4.99 4.88 25.63
N PRO A 7 -5.25 6.00 24.93
CA PRO A 7 -6.41 6.83 25.24
C PRO A 7 -7.71 6.06 24.93
N ASP A 8 -8.67 6.15 25.85
CA ASP A 8 -10.04 5.64 25.68
C ASP A 8 -10.67 6.20 24.38
N PRO A 9 -11.30 5.39 23.51
CA PRO A 9 -11.98 5.88 22.31
C PRO A 9 -13.25 6.70 22.60
N ALA A 10 -13.81 6.64 23.82
CA ALA A 10 -15.06 7.34 24.16
C ALA A 10 -14.92 8.86 24.29
N GLN A 11 -13.72 9.37 24.54
CA GLN A 11 -13.42 10.80 24.69
C GLN A 11 -13.36 11.57 23.36
N TRP A 12 -13.55 10.88 22.22
CA TRP A 12 -13.59 11.50 20.89
C TRP A 12 -15.03 11.73 20.39
N ALA A 13 -16.03 11.27 21.15
CA ALA A 13 -17.43 11.56 20.87
C ALA A 13 -17.77 12.97 21.37
N GLY A 14 -17.59 13.96 20.51
CA GLY A 14 -18.19 15.28 20.70
C GLY A 14 -19.72 15.18 20.78
N PRO A 15 -20.40 16.16 21.41
CA PRO A 15 -21.85 16.13 21.57
C PRO A 15 -22.56 16.14 20.21
N PRO A 16 -23.76 15.53 20.09
CA PRO A 16 -24.51 15.55 18.84
C PRO A 16 -25.04 16.97 18.58
N GLY A 17 -24.30 17.73 17.77
CA GLY A 17 -24.75 19.01 17.25
C GLY A 17 -25.74 18.82 16.11
N PRO A 18 -26.79 19.66 16.00
CA PRO A 18 -27.73 19.60 14.90
C PRO A 18 -27.12 20.24 13.65
N GLY A 19 -27.32 19.61 12.49
CA GLY A 19 -27.09 20.25 11.19
C GLY A 19 -25.74 19.93 10.56
N GLY A 20 -25.79 19.31 9.38
CA GLY A 20 -24.64 19.11 8.51
C GLY A 20 -23.97 20.44 8.15
N ALA A 21 -22.65 20.38 8.05
CA ALA A 21 -21.83 21.52 7.64
C ALA A 21 -22.25 21.98 6.24
N SER A 22 -22.86 23.17 6.23
CA SER A 22 -23.10 24.00 5.07
C SER A 22 -21.75 24.45 4.48
N ILE A 23 -21.51 24.16 3.20
CA ILE A 23 -20.44 24.80 2.43
C ILE A 23 -20.98 26.16 2.01
N LEU A 24 -20.47 27.23 2.63
CA LEU A 24 -20.75 28.61 2.23
C LEU A 24 -20.05 28.88 0.89
N VAL A 25 -20.81 28.79 -0.20
CA VAL A 25 -20.49 29.45 -1.47
C VAL A 25 -21.12 30.84 -1.44
N GLY A 26 -20.37 31.83 -1.93
CA GLY A 26 -20.66 33.26 -1.83
C GLY A 26 -22.07 33.68 -2.26
N ASP A 27 -22.53 34.70 -1.54
CA ASP A 27 -23.79 35.42 -1.67
C ASP A 27 -23.70 36.47 -2.77
N ASP A 28 -24.35 36.19 -3.90
CA ASP A 28 -24.64 37.17 -4.94
C ASP A 28 -26.02 36.87 -5.55
N GLY A 29 -27.08 37.40 -4.93
CA GLY A 29 -28.27 37.82 -5.69
C GLY A 29 -29.31 36.75 -6.04
N GLN A 30 -30.24 36.55 -5.10
CA GLN A 30 -31.69 36.58 -5.33
C GLN A 30 -32.20 36.21 -6.74
N GLY A 31 -32.52 34.93 -6.91
CA GLY A 31 -33.40 34.44 -7.95
C GLY A 31 -34.21 33.28 -7.38
N ASP A 32 -35.49 33.54 -7.11
CA ASP A 32 -36.51 32.53 -6.87
C ASP A 32 -36.67 31.69 -8.15
N VAL A 33 -35.78 30.73 -8.34
CA VAL A 33 -35.92 29.70 -9.36
C VAL A 33 -36.61 28.56 -8.66
N GLY A 34 -37.95 28.56 -8.73
CA GLY A 34 -38.74 27.39 -8.40
C GLY A 34 -38.06 26.17 -8.99
N ALA A 35 -37.53 25.31 -8.13
CA ALA A 35 -36.98 24.04 -8.55
C ALA A 35 -38.12 23.36 -9.30
N PRO A 36 -37.96 23.00 -10.60
CA PRO A 36 -38.91 22.08 -11.16
C PRO A 36 -38.85 20.85 -10.26
N GLU A 37 -39.97 20.51 -9.62
CA GLU A 37 -40.26 19.14 -9.20
C GLU A 37 -40.36 18.28 -10.47
N GLY A 38 -39.24 18.20 -11.19
CA GLY A 38 -38.98 17.23 -12.20
C GLY A 38 -38.64 15.98 -11.42
N ASP A 39 -39.59 15.07 -11.38
CA ASP A 39 -39.35 13.66 -11.09
C ASP A 39 -38.24 13.19 -12.06
N VAL A 40 -36.98 13.35 -11.63
CA VAL A 40 -35.84 12.82 -12.38
C VAL A 40 -35.99 11.32 -12.24
N PRO A 41 -36.29 10.58 -13.32
CA PRO A 41 -36.47 9.14 -13.21
C PRO A 41 -35.25 8.57 -12.49
N GLY A 42 -35.49 7.80 -11.42
CA GLY A 42 -34.50 7.36 -10.42
C GLY A 42 -33.39 6.43 -10.92
N MET A 43 -33.08 6.47 -12.22
CA MET A 43 -31.95 5.78 -12.84
C MET A 43 -30.83 6.76 -13.16
N LEU A 44 -29.69 6.51 -12.53
CA LEU A 44 -28.43 7.16 -12.86
C LEU A 44 -28.12 6.91 -14.35
N PRO A 45 -27.70 7.92 -15.14
CA PRO A 45 -27.29 7.72 -16.52
C PRO A 45 -26.28 6.56 -16.65
N PRO A 46 -26.34 5.71 -17.69
CA PRO A 46 -25.52 4.49 -17.78
C PRO A 46 -24.02 4.71 -17.56
N VAL A 47 -23.49 5.84 -18.05
CA VAL A 47 -22.08 6.23 -17.85
C VAL A 47 -21.77 6.48 -16.38
N LEU A 48 -22.66 7.15 -15.67
CA LEU A 48 -22.53 7.41 -14.23
C LEU A 48 -22.75 6.13 -13.42
N ALA A 49 -23.67 5.24 -13.84
CA ALA A 49 -23.86 3.93 -13.21
C ALA A 49 -22.58 3.07 -13.31
N GLY A 50 -21.94 3.05 -14.49
CA GLY A 50 -20.67 2.37 -14.70
C GLY A 50 -19.50 3.01 -13.95
N ALA A 51 -19.48 4.33 -13.78
CA ALA A 51 -18.50 5.01 -12.92
C ALA A 51 -18.69 4.65 -11.44
N LEU A 52 -19.94 4.69 -10.95
CA LEU A 52 -20.28 4.35 -9.57
C LEU A 52 -19.94 2.89 -9.25
N GLU A 53 -20.16 1.98 -10.19
CA GLU A 53 -19.78 0.58 -9.99
C GLU A 53 -18.26 0.43 -9.89
N ARG A 54 -17.47 1.13 -10.70
CA ARG A 54 -16.01 1.16 -10.55
C ARG A 54 -15.58 1.68 -9.19
N PHE A 55 -16.24 2.72 -8.66
CA PHE A 55 -15.97 3.21 -7.30
C PHE A 55 -16.32 2.16 -6.24
N ARG A 56 -17.45 1.47 -6.37
CA ARG A 56 -17.83 0.38 -5.44
C ARG A 56 -16.84 -0.78 -5.48
N LEU A 57 -16.41 -1.18 -6.67
CA LEU A 57 -15.38 -2.20 -6.85
C LEU A 57 -14.06 -1.79 -6.17
N ALA A 58 -13.64 -0.54 -6.35
CA ALA A 58 -12.44 0.00 -5.71
C ALA A 58 -12.59 0.19 -4.18
N ALA A 59 -13.81 0.42 -3.71
CA ALA A 59 -14.15 0.56 -2.29
C ALA A 59 -14.39 -0.79 -1.58
N ARG A 60 -14.29 -1.93 -2.28
CA ARG A 60 -14.38 -3.25 -1.65
C ARG A 60 -13.31 -3.37 -0.56
N PRO A 61 -13.63 -3.93 0.63
CA PRO A 61 -12.69 -3.97 1.76
C PRO A 61 -11.31 -4.52 1.39
N ALA A 62 -11.25 -5.63 0.65
CA ALA A 62 -9.98 -6.23 0.23
C ALA A 62 -9.14 -5.34 -0.71
N ALA A 63 -9.79 -4.55 -1.58
CA ALA A 63 -9.11 -3.62 -2.47
C ALA A 63 -8.56 -2.41 -1.70
N VAL A 64 -9.34 -1.90 -0.74
CA VAL A 64 -8.94 -0.82 0.16
C VAL A 64 -7.79 -1.27 1.05
N GLU A 65 -7.88 -2.45 1.66
CA GLU A 65 -6.82 -3.04 2.48
C GLU A 65 -5.51 -3.16 1.70
N ARG A 66 -5.56 -3.70 0.47
CA ARG A 66 -4.38 -3.80 -0.41
C ARG A 66 -3.78 -2.45 -0.74
N ARG A 67 -4.61 -1.45 -1.02
CA ARG A 67 -4.14 -0.08 -1.30
C ARG A 67 -3.47 0.55 -0.07
N LEU A 68 -4.10 0.41 1.10
CA LEU A 68 -3.57 0.93 2.35
C LEU A 68 -2.24 0.26 2.72
N ALA A 69 -2.17 -1.08 2.65
CA ALA A 69 -0.95 -1.83 2.92
C ALA A 69 0.19 -1.43 1.98
N ARG A 70 -0.09 -1.29 0.68
CA ARG A 70 0.89 -0.84 -0.32
C ARG A 70 1.43 0.56 0.01
N GLU A 71 0.55 1.52 0.30
CA GLU A 71 0.97 2.88 0.61
C GLU A 71 1.74 2.96 1.94
N ALA A 72 1.29 2.21 2.95
CA ALA A 72 1.99 2.13 4.23
C ALA A 72 3.40 1.55 4.07
N LEU A 73 3.56 0.45 3.33
CA LEU A 73 4.86 -0.15 3.03
C LEU A 73 5.77 0.78 2.24
N ARG A 74 5.22 1.47 1.22
CA ARG A 74 5.96 2.46 0.44
C ARG A 74 6.51 3.57 1.34
N ARG A 75 5.68 4.19 2.16
CA ARG A 75 6.10 5.24 3.09
C ARG A 75 7.08 4.75 4.15
N ALA A 76 6.94 3.51 4.59
CA ALA A 76 7.84 2.94 5.57
C ALA A 76 9.25 2.64 5.01
N THR A 77 9.42 2.67 3.68
CA THR A 77 10.67 2.28 3.01
C THR A 77 11.24 3.33 2.06
N ASP A 78 10.58 4.48 1.88
CA ASP A 78 10.98 5.52 0.90
C ASP A 78 12.16 6.40 1.33
N GLY A 79 12.66 6.24 2.56
CA GLY A 79 13.80 7.01 3.06
C GLY A 79 13.46 8.47 3.38
N GLY A 80 12.17 8.82 3.49
CA GLY A 80 11.69 10.13 3.93
C GLY A 80 11.42 11.10 2.76
N LEU A 81 12.05 12.28 2.79
CA LEU A 81 11.71 13.39 1.89
C LEU A 81 12.46 13.39 0.55
N ARG A 82 13.43 12.48 0.36
CA ARG A 82 14.16 12.39 -0.90
C ARG A 82 13.30 11.66 -1.94
N PRO A 83 13.29 12.11 -3.20
CA PRO A 83 12.61 11.38 -4.25
C PRO A 83 13.15 9.95 -4.35
N VAL A 84 12.24 8.97 -4.29
CA VAL A 84 12.57 7.56 -4.52
C VAL A 84 13.06 7.39 -5.95
N PRO A 85 14.28 6.91 -6.17
CA PRO A 85 14.77 6.62 -7.52
C PRO A 85 13.86 5.60 -8.22
N ALA A 86 13.69 5.74 -9.54
CA ALA A 86 12.97 4.75 -10.31
C ALA A 86 13.60 3.35 -10.14
N ALA A 87 12.77 2.32 -10.06
CA ALA A 87 13.23 0.95 -10.02
C ALA A 87 14.05 0.64 -11.28
N ALA A 88 15.18 -0.04 -11.09
CA ALA A 88 15.96 -0.59 -12.20
C ALA A 88 15.30 -1.87 -12.74
N ARG A 89 15.85 -2.40 -13.83
CA ARG A 89 15.47 -3.74 -14.28
C ARG A 89 15.78 -4.77 -13.18
N PRO A 90 14.98 -5.83 -13.04
CA PRO A 90 15.30 -6.92 -12.12
C PRO A 90 16.72 -7.44 -12.36
N GLY A 91 17.44 -7.73 -11.27
CA GLY A 91 18.81 -8.23 -11.33
C GLY A 91 18.87 -9.68 -11.80
N TRP A 92 19.99 -10.09 -12.40
CA TRP A 92 20.22 -11.49 -12.74
C TRP A 92 21.24 -12.09 -11.76
N PHE A 93 20.96 -13.30 -11.29
CA PHE A 93 21.82 -14.06 -10.38
C PHE A 93 22.03 -15.47 -10.91
N THR A 94 23.24 -15.98 -10.69
CA THR A 94 23.63 -17.38 -10.88
C THR A 94 23.67 -18.09 -9.52
N ASP A 95 23.71 -19.41 -9.52
CA ASP A 95 23.69 -20.20 -8.28
C ASP A 95 24.89 -19.92 -7.38
N ASP A 96 26.04 -19.56 -7.96
CA ASP A 96 27.27 -19.21 -7.22
C ASP A 96 27.24 -17.82 -6.57
N ASP A 97 26.23 -17.00 -6.87
CA ASP A 97 26.16 -15.64 -6.34
C ASP A 97 25.79 -15.63 -4.85
N VAL A 98 26.46 -14.76 -4.11
CA VAL A 98 26.12 -14.45 -2.73
C VAL A 98 25.52 -13.05 -2.67
N VAL A 99 24.38 -12.92 -2.00
CA VAL A 99 23.60 -11.68 -1.95
C VAL A 99 23.43 -11.21 -0.51
N ARG A 100 23.49 -9.90 -0.29
CA ARG A 100 23.22 -9.27 1.00
C ARG A 100 22.24 -8.11 0.82
N ALA A 101 21.39 -7.87 1.82
CA ALA A 101 20.58 -6.67 1.85
C ALA A 101 21.40 -5.45 2.26
N VAL A 102 21.22 -4.36 1.52
CA VAL A 102 21.76 -3.02 1.82
C VAL A 102 20.70 -2.11 2.42
N GLU A 103 19.43 -2.49 2.30
CA GLU A 103 18.28 -1.74 2.78
C GLU A 103 17.31 -2.65 3.50
N ARG A 104 16.49 -2.06 4.38
CA ARG A 104 15.49 -2.81 5.14
C ARG A 104 14.36 -3.31 4.22
N ILE A 105 14.05 -4.60 4.34
CA ILE A 105 12.96 -5.25 3.60
C ILE A 105 11.78 -5.44 4.54
N LEU A 106 10.63 -4.88 4.17
CA LEU A 106 9.38 -5.03 4.89
C LEU A 106 8.39 -5.86 4.10
N TRP A 107 7.50 -6.57 4.77
CA TRP A 107 6.44 -7.32 4.12
C TRP A 107 5.19 -7.41 5.00
N VAL A 108 4.04 -7.64 4.37
CA VAL A 108 2.76 -7.84 5.05
C VAL A 108 1.86 -8.78 4.23
N PRO A 109 1.17 -9.75 4.85
CA PRO A 109 0.18 -10.57 4.15
C PRO A 109 -1.05 -9.73 3.78
N VAL A 110 -1.52 -9.79 2.52
CA VAL A 110 -2.76 -9.12 2.11
C VAL A 110 -3.55 -9.97 1.12
N ALA A 111 -4.81 -10.28 1.43
CA ALA A 111 -5.72 -10.98 0.52
C ALA A 111 -5.10 -12.23 -0.15
N GLY A 112 -4.38 -13.05 0.64
CA GLY A 112 -3.77 -14.31 0.21
C GLY A 112 -2.39 -14.21 -0.45
N ARG A 113 -1.87 -13.00 -0.70
CA ARG A 113 -0.51 -12.80 -1.27
C ARG A 113 0.27 -11.77 -0.47
N PRO A 114 1.51 -12.08 -0.05
CA PRO A 114 2.34 -11.09 0.62
C PRO A 114 2.69 -9.92 -0.32
N LEU A 115 2.66 -8.72 0.23
CA LEU A 115 3.33 -7.56 -0.35
C LEU A 115 4.71 -7.44 0.28
N VAL A 116 5.73 -7.19 -0.54
CA VAL A 116 7.11 -6.94 -0.12
C VAL A 116 7.52 -5.56 -0.59
N ALA A 117 8.25 -4.83 0.26
CA ALA A 117 8.71 -3.50 -0.03
C ALA A 117 10.13 -3.23 0.45
N ALA A 118 10.85 -2.44 -0.33
CA ALA A 118 12.14 -1.87 -0.01
C ALA A 118 12.37 -0.63 -0.88
N CYS A 119 13.11 0.35 -0.36
CA CYS A 119 13.46 1.58 -1.08
C CYS A 119 12.24 2.31 -1.68
N GLY A 120 11.06 2.27 -1.05
CA GLY A 120 9.84 2.93 -1.53
C GLY A 120 9.14 2.20 -2.70
N HIS A 121 9.63 1.02 -3.09
CA HIS A 121 9.01 0.17 -4.10
C HIS A 121 8.26 -0.99 -3.45
N VAL A 122 7.16 -1.42 -4.06
CA VAL A 122 6.30 -2.49 -3.53
C VAL A 122 5.93 -3.48 -4.62
N THR A 123 6.17 -4.77 -4.38
CA THR A 123 5.78 -5.87 -5.28
C THR A 123 4.89 -6.87 -4.55
N GLU A 124 4.08 -7.60 -5.30
CA GLU A 124 3.49 -8.85 -4.82
C GLU A 124 4.57 -9.94 -4.83
N CYS A 125 4.45 -10.90 -3.92
CA CYS A 125 5.38 -12.00 -3.77
C CYS A 125 4.62 -13.33 -3.78
N ASP A 126 5.17 -14.32 -4.48
CA ASP A 126 4.58 -15.66 -4.60
C ASP A 126 5.09 -16.63 -3.51
N LEU A 127 6.01 -16.19 -2.64
CA LEU A 127 6.51 -16.99 -1.53
C LEU A 127 5.43 -17.22 -0.48
N ALA A 128 5.45 -18.40 0.14
CA ALA A 128 4.66 -18.66 1.34
C ALA A 128 5.10 -17.72 2.48
N PRO A 129 4.20 -17.28 3.37
CA PRO A 129 4.54 -16.35 4.45
C PRO A 129 5.72 -16.78 5.32
N ASP A 130 5.83 -18.07 5.67
CA ASP A 130 6.91 -18.58 6.52
C ASP A 130 8.26 -18.56 5.81
N GLU A 131 8.27 -18.92 4.52
CA GLU A 131 9.47 -18.87 3.68
C GLU A 131 9.93 -17.41 3.47
N LEU A 132 8.99 -16.51 3.21
CA LEU A 132 9.25 -15.08 3.11
C LEU A 132 9.79 -14.51 4.43
N ALA A 133 9.22 -14.91 5.57
CA ALA A 133 9.68 -14.50 6.89
C ALA A 133 11.13 -14.94 7.13
N ALA A 134 11.48 -16.17 6.76
CA ALA A 134 12.83 -16.70 6.89
C ALA A 134 13.83 -15.92 6.01
N VAL A 135 13.54 -15.76 4.72
CA VAL A 135 14.41 -15.04 3.77
C VAL A 135 14.58 -13.58 4.19
N ALA A 136 13.48 -12.87 4.46
CA ALA A 136 13.54 -11.48 4.88
C ALA A 136 14.23 -11.31 6.24
N GLY A 137 14.07 -12.27 7.16
CA GLY A 137 14.76 -12.29 8.45
C GLY A 137 16.28 -12.39 8.30
N LEU A 138 16.76 -13.29 7.45
CA LEU A 138 18.19 -13.45 7.16
C LEU A 138 18.78 -12.18 6.51
N LEU A 139 18.09 -11.65 5.49
CA LEU A 139 18.50 -10.44 4.80
C LEU A 139 18.54 -9.22 5.74
N ASN A 140 17.49 -8.99 6.52
CA ASN A 140 17.44 -7.88 7.48
C ASN A 140 18.43 -8.03 8.64
N ALA A 141 18.88 -9.25 8.94
CA ALA A 141 19.97 -9.50 9.89
C ALA A 141 21.36 -9.21 9.28
N GLY A 142 21.43 -8.76 8.01
CA GLY A 142 22.67 -8.51 7.29
C GLY A 142 23.43 -9.78 6.92
N ARG A 143 22.79 -10.96 7.02
CA ARG A 143 23.43 -12.23 6.70
C ARG A 143 23.51 -12.42 5.18
N PRO A 144 24.69 -12.75 4.63
CA PRO A 144 24.80 -13.16 3.24
C PRO A 144 23.97 -14.42 2.96
N LEU A 145 23.34 -14.48 1.79
CA LEU A 145 22.58 -15.62 1.29
C LEU A 145 23.18 -16.13 -0.01
N LEU A 146 23.45 -17.43 -0.08
CA LEU A 146 23.86 -18.08 -1.32
C LEU A 146 22.63 -18.36 -2.19
N VAL A 147 22.66 -17.94 -3.46
CA VAL A 147 21.51 -18.09 -4.38
C VAL A 147 21.18 -19.55 -4.66
N ALA A 148 22.18 -20.44 -4.67
CA ALA A 148 21.98 -21.88 -4.82
C ALA A 148 21.01 -22.48 -3.79
N GLU A 149 20.99 -21.96 -2.55
CA GLU A 149 20.17 -22.49 -1.44
C GLU A 149 18.70 -22.06 -1.52
N LEU A 150 18.36 -21.16 -2.45
CA LEU A 150 17.04 -20.56 -2.56
C LEU A 150 16.16 -21.28 -3.56
N THR A 151 14.88 -21.36 -3.22
CA THR A 151 13.84 -21.82 -4.14
C THR A 151 13.69 -20.85 -5.33
N PRO A 152 13.20 -21.30 -6.49
CA PRO A 152 12.99 -20.41 -7.64
C PRO A 152 12.15 -19.15 -7.32
N PRO A 153 11.05 -19.21 -6.53
CA PRO A 153 10.32 -18.01 -6.11
C PRO A 153 11.17 -17.06 -5.27
N ALA A 154 12.02 -17.57 -4.37
CA ALA A 154 12.92 -16.74 -3.57
C ALA A 154 14.00 -16.07 -4.44
N ARG A 155 14.52 -16.77 -5.46
CA ARG A 155 15.44 -16.18 -6.45
C ARG A 155 14.78 -15.06 -7.25
N ASN A 156 13.52 -15.25 -7.66
CA ASN A 156 12.75 -14.21 -8.33
C ASN A 156 12.53 -12.98 -7.42
N LEU A 157 12.25 -13.20 -6.13
CA LEU A 157 12.18 -12.10 -5.16
C LEU A 157 13.51 -11.33 -5.07
N LEU A 158 14.65 -12.02 -4.98
CA LEU A 158 15.97 -11.36 -4.97
C LEU A 158 16.22 -10.55 -6.24
N SER A 159 15.84 -11.08 -7.40
CA SER A 159 15.92 -10.37 -8.68
C SER A 159 15.15 -9.04 -8.65
N VAL A 160 13.92 -9.06 -8.13
CA VAL A 160 13.10 -7.84 -7.98
C VAL A 160 13.71 -6.87 -6.96
N LEU A 161 14.16 -7.37 -5.81
CA LEU A 161 14.81 -6.56 -4.78
C LEU A 161 16.10 -5.91 -5.27
N ALA A 162 16.85 -6.57 -6.16
CA ALA A 162 18.02 -6.00 -6.81
C ALA A 162 17.63 -4.85 -7.75
N GLY A 163 16.50 -4.99 -8.46
CA GLY A 163 15.90 -3.90 -9.23
C GLY A 163 15.51 -2.70 -8.35
N PHE A 164 15.10 -2.93 -7.10
CA PHE A 164 14.83 -1.88 -6.10
C PHE A 164 16.11 -1.31 -5.47
N ARG A 165 17.28 -1.89 -5.79
CA ARG A 165 18.57 -1.58 -5.16
C ARG A 165 18.60 -1.90 -3.65
N ALA A 166 17.77 -2.84 -3.21
CA ALA A 166 17.67 -3.23 -1.82
C ALA A 166 18.65 -4.34 -1.43
N VAL A 167 19.23 -5.02 -2.43
CA VAL A 167 20.23 -6.07 -2.26
C VAL A 167 21.39 -5.85 -3.22
N GLU A 168 22.56 -6.34 -2.85
CA GLU A 168 23.78 -6.32 -3.65
C GLU A 168 24.45 -7.70 -3.69
N ARG A 169 25.23 -7.93 -4.75
CA ARG A 169 26.10 -9.12 -4.87
C ARG A 169 27.40 -8.86 -4.11
N LEU A 170 27.88 -9.88 -3.39
CA LEU A 170 29.16 -9.87 -2.68
C LEU A 170 30.29 -10.44 -3.53
#